data_AF-A0A1C6SUY7-F1
#
_entry.id   AF-A0A1C6SUY7-F1
#
_cell.length_a   1.000
_cell.length_b   1.000
_cell.length_c   1.000
_cell.angle_alpha   90.00
_cell.angle_beta   90.00
_cell.angle_gamma   90.00
#
_symmetry.space_group_name_H-M   'P 1'
#
loop_
_entity.id
_entity.type
_entity.pdbx_description
1 polymer ?
#
loop_
_entity_poly.entity_id
_entity_poly.type
_entity_poly.pdbx_seq_one_letter_code
_entity_poly.pdbx_strand_id
1 'polypeptide(L)'
;MSGAAGRESLAAARDLPDDEAKVAELERIAAHADAAGDVRLGVDARLALIETYQYRGERWRLAEPLHRCLAAVDRQPALFDADDAAALLWGGRATVEAVSGSPRVGLDQARALLDDLADRLAGTAPGTVAELRCRLADHLGDEPAAREWFTRWQAAGPGPDCAGCVAVRQAELLTGWGRWTEAVRLLEPVTVDPGDCTDQPEAALAALLLPYLRLGRYDDAGRAHVRAYRRHRREWGAFGHLPAHLLFCALGGHPARGLEILVEQLPRLTGPVDERYAMELAAAGALLCRIAAEAGLGHPAGPADPAGFVGRSGLTLGLDHATPLAEAFGLIRVSPPGEGPRLAALGAELLAAATDLAGRFDARNGTGHQSGRVAARLAERPLTTAPPPLPVEPVAGDGAPAAPLDAATKPAAGPAGTRSSASPPATANPAGSPPSDDGSVGAGPADEGSVGAGPADDGPADVPAPLSVDMVVAALRRRGDRCVVDPAGRVVGRWGAAEIRFERVGQRAEILHTRVLANRRLPVARRAEAYEFVNTWNRDRLLPKAYVHEVSGGELVLAGEVTTDLAHGIAPVQVEVLVEAAVSTGTAYADAVAALP
;
A
#
# COMPACT_ATOMS: atom_id res chain seq x y z
N MET A 1 22.03 17.21 -18.70
CA MET A 1 23.00 16.12 -18.49
C MET A 1 23.02 15.24 -19.75
N SER A 2 24.17 15.02 -20.39
CA SER A 2 24.28 14.06 -21.51
C SER A 2 24.80 12.71 -20.99
N GLY A 3 24.55 11.64 -21.76
CA GLY A 3 24.46 10.24 -21.29
C GLY A 3 25.48 9.72 -20.27
N ALA A 4 26.75 10.15 -20.28
CA ALA A 4 27.72 9.72 -19.27
C ALA A 4 27.43 10.30 -17.87
N ALA A 5 27.14 11.60 -17.80
CA ALA A 5 26.79 12.27 -16.55
C ALA A 5 25.42 11.79 -16.02
N GLY A 6 24.50 11.43 -16.92
CA GLY A 6 23.21 10.84 -16.55
C GLY A 6 23.35 9.47 -15.88
N ARG A 7 24.21 8.59 -16.42
CA ARG A 7 24.48 7.27 -15.83
C ARG A 7 25.17 7.35 -14.47
N GLU A 8 26.11 8.28 -14.31
CA GLU A 8 26.77 8.52 -13.03
C GLU A 8 25.78 9.05 -11.97
N SER A 9 24.91 9.99 -12.35
CA SER A 9 23.82 10.48 -11.48
C SER A 9 22.89 9.34 -11.06
N LEU A 10 22.55 8.41 -11.98
CA LEU A 10 21.72 7.25 -11.66
C LEU A 10 22.42 6.26 -10.74
N ALA A 11 23.71 6.00 -10.94
CA ALA A 11 24.49 5.14 -10.04
C ALA A 11 24.49 5.72 -8.63
N ALA A 12 24.78 7.02 -8.48
CA ALA A 12 24.73 7.70 -7.19
C ALA A 12 23.32 7.67 -6.56
N ALA A 13 22.26 7.84 -7.36
CA ALA A 13 20.88 7.78 -6.87
C ALA A 13 20.50 6.37 -6.38
N ARG A 14 20.99 5.31 -7.03
CA ARG A 14 20.72 3.91 -6.61
C ARG A 14 21.29 3.59 -5.22
N ASP A 15 22.39 4.24 -4.85
CA ASP A 15 23.07 4.08 -3.56
C ASP A 15 22.44 4.90 -2.41
N LEU A 16 21.47 5.78 -2.72
CA LEU A 16 20.73 6.51 -1.69
C LEU A 16 19.84 5.54 -0.85
N PRO A 17 19.56 5.88 0.41
CA PRO A 17 18.53 5.20 1.21
C PRO A 17 17.18 5.21 0.49
N ASP A 18 16.38 4.14 0.64
CA ASP A 18 15.05 4.06 0.02
C ASP A 18 14.04 4.98 0.74
N ASP A 19 14.16 6.29 0.51
CA ASP A 19 13.32 7.35 1.05
C ASP A 19 12.70 8.24 -0.05
N GLU A 20 12.00 9.31 0.35
CA GLU A 20 11.39 10.27 -0.60
C GLU A 20 12.44 11.03 -1.42
N ALA A 21 13.65 11.24 -0.88
CA ALA A 21 14.70 11.95 -1.60
C ALA A 21 15.25 11.10 -2.75
N LYS A 22 15.43 9.80 -2.54
CA LYS A 22 15.78 8.86 -3.62
C LYS A 22 14.70 8.81 -4.70
N VAL A 23 13.43 8.74 -4.30
CA VAL A 23 12.30 8.74 -5.26
C VAL A 23 12.33 10.01 -6.11
N ALA A 24 12.39 11.19 -5.48
CA ALA A 24 12.42 12.47 -6.18
C ALA A 24 13.63 12.59 -7.13
N GLU A 25 14.79 12.08 -6.72
CA GLU A 25 16.01 12.10 -7.55
C GLU A 25 15.88 11.16 -8.76
N LEU A 26 15.36 9.95 -8.58
CA LEU A 26 15.14 9.01 -9.67
C LEU A 26 14.08 9.52 -10.66
N GLU A 27 13.01 10.17 -10.18
CA GLU A 27 12.01 10.85 -11.01
C GLU A 27 12.62 12.01 -11.82
N ARG A 28 13.46 12.83 -11.17
CA ARG A 28 14.19 13.91 -11.83
C ARG A 28 15.10 13.37 -12.94
N ILE A 29 15.82 12.26 -12.69
CA ILE A 29 16.68 11.61 -13.68
C ILE A 29 15.84 11.08 -14.85
N ALA A 30 14.72 10.40 -14.59
CA ALA A 30 13.82 9.90 -15.63
C ALA A 30 13.25 11.03 -16.50
N ALA A 31 12.79 12.13 -15.89
CA ALA A 31 12.29 13.29 -16.61
C ALA A 31 13.37 13.98 -17.45
N HIS A 32 14.59 14.08 -16.91
CA HIS A 32 15.74 14.61 -17.65
C HIS A 32 16.11 13.71 -18.85
N ALA A 33 16.06 12.39 -18.67
CA ALA A 33 16.31 11.42 -19.73
C ALA A 33 15.27 11.55 -20.86
N ASP A 34 13.99 11.67 -20.52
CA ASP A 34 12.91 11.88 -21.49
C ASP A 34 13.11 13.17 -22.29
N ALA A 35 13.42 14.28 -21.62
CA ALA A 35 13.67 15.57 -22.26
C ALA A 35 14.89 15.55 -23.19
N ALA A 36 15.88 14.71 -22.89
CA ALA A 36 17.08 14.53 -23.70
C ALA A 36 16.92 13.45 -24.79
N GLY A 37 15.81 12.71 -24.81
CA GLY A 37 15.60 11.56 -25.70
C GLY A 37 16.48 10.35 -25.37
N ASP A 38 17.03 10.26 -24.15
CA ASP A 38 17.86 9.13 -23.70
C ASP A 38 16.97 7.99 -23.18
N VAL A 39 16.48 7.17 -24.11
CA VAL A 39 15.51 6.08 -23.83
C VAL A 39 16.07 5.08 -22.82
N ARG A 40 17.36 4.72 -22.94
CA ARG A 40 17.99 3.72 -22.05
C ARG A 40 18.05 4.22 -20.61
N LEU A 41 18.56 5.43 -20.41
CA LEU A 41 18.63 6.05 -19.08
C LEU A 41 17.24 6.20 -18.46
N GLY A 42 16.24 6.56 -19.27
CA GLY A 42 14.85 6.71 -18.82
C GLY A 42 14.24 5.40 -18.33
N VAL A 43 14.56 4.26 -18.95
CA VAL A 43 14.11 2.93 -18.48
C VAL A 43 14.89 2.51 -17.23
N ASP A 44 16.21 2.69 -17.21
CA ASP A 44 17.06 2.33 -16.07
C ASP A 44 16.66 3.06 -14.78
N ALA A 45 16.29 4.34 -14.88
CA ALA A 45 15.81 5.14 -13.76
C ALA A 45 14.43 4.67 -13.26
N ARG A 46 13.54 4.28 -14.17
CA ARG A 46 12.19 3.79 -13.83
C ARG A 46 12.20 2.37 -13.26
N LEU A 47 13.09 1.50 -13.73
CA LEU A 47 13.31 0.19 -13.10
C LEU A 47 13.83 0.35 -11.66
N ALA A 48 14.71 1.34 -11.42
CA ALA A 48 15.14 1.69 -10.07
C ALA A 48 13.99 2.25 -9.21
N LEU A 49 13.10 3.07 -9.78
CA LEU A 49 11.87 3.53 -9.08
C LEU A 49 10.97 2.36 -8.68
N ILE A 50 10.73 1.42 -9.60
CA ILE A 50 9.92 0.22 -9.36
C ILE A 50 10.49 -0.58 -8.18
N GLU A 51 11.81 -0.74 -8.12
CA GLU A 51 12.49 -1.42 -7.03
C GLU A 51 12.33 -0.64 -5.70
N THR A 52 12.60 0.66 -5.70
CA THR A 52 12.47 1.51 -4.50
C THR A 52 11.03 1.55 -3.97
N TYR A 53 10.02 1.66 -4.83
CA TYR A 53 8.61 1.62 -4.41
C TYR A 53 8.22 0.30 -3.76
N GLN A 54 8.79 -0.82 -4.21
CA GLN A 54 8.55 -2.11 -3.56
C GLN A 54 9.14 -2.17 -2.15
N TYR A 55 10.37 -1.69 -1.96
CA TYR A 55 10.99 -1.64 -0.64
C TYR A 55 10.37 -0.64 0.31
N ARG A 56 9.71 0.41 -0.21
CA ARG A 56 8.98 1.37 0.62
C ARG A 56 7.55 0.96 0.95
N GLY A 57 7.05 -0.18 0.42
CA GLY A 57 5.66 -0.59 0.59
C GLY A 57 4.67 0.24 -0.23
N GLU A 58 5.15 1.05 -1.18
CA GLU A 58 4.35 1.95 -2.02
C GLU A 58 4.02 1.31 -3.37
N ARG A 59 3.63 0.03 -3.34
CA ARG A 59 3.36 -0.79 -4.53
C ARG A 59 2.28 -0.19 -5.44
N TRP A 60 1.44 0.69 -4.93
CA TRP A 60 0.44 1.42 -5.70
C TRP A 60 1.04 2.40 -6.73
N ARG A 61 2.32 2.78 -6.61
CA ARG A 61 3.03 3.67 -7.55
C ARG A 61 3.71 2.93 -8.71
N LEU A 62 3.66 1.60 -8.76
CA LEU A 62 4.44 0.80 -9.73
C LEU A 62 3.94 0.90 -11.18
N ALA A 63 2.65 1.19 -11.38
CA ALA A 63 2.02 1.02 -12.68
C ALA A 63 2.51 2.01 -13.75
N GLU A 64 2.64 3.30 -13.41
CA GLU A 64 3.10 4.32 -14.35
C GLU A 64 4.56 4.11 -14.81
N PRO A 65 5.56 3.93 -13.93
CA PRO A 65 6.93 3.70 -14.38
C PRO A 65 7.05 2.41 -15.19
N LEU A 66 6.31 1.34 -14.84
CA LEU A 66 6.28 0.13 -15.63
C LEU A 66 5.71 0.37 -17.02
N HIS A 67 4.55 1.05 -17.12
CA HIS A 67 3.91 1.34 -18.40
C HIS A 67 4.85 2.10 -19.34
N ARG A 68 5.58 3.10 -18.81
CA ARG A 68 6.59 3.86 -19.56
C ARG A 68 7.73 2.97 -20.04
N CYS A 69 8.21 2.05 -19.21
CA CYS A 69 9.26 1.12 -19.61
C CYS A 69 8.78 0.16 -20.71
N LEU A 70 7.62 -0.47 -20.55
CA LEU A 70 7.06 -1.38 -21.56
C LEU A 70 6.88 -0.66 -22.90
N ALA A 71 6.30 0.55 -22.88
CA ALA A 71 6.14 1.34 -24.10
C ALA A 71 7.48 1.75 -24.74
N ALA A 72 8.54 1.94 -23.96
CA ALA A 72 9.89 2.21 -24.49
C ALA A 72 10.51 0.97 -25.14
N VAL A 73 10.39 -0.20 -24.50
CA VAL A 73 10.87 -1.47 -25.03
C VAL A 73 10.12 -1.85 -26.30
N ASP A 74 8.80 -1.68 -26.34
CA ASP A 74 8.00 -2.00 -27.54
C ASP A 74 8.37 -1.12 -28.73
N ARG A 75 8.75 0.15 -28.51
CA ARG A 75 9.20 1.06 -29.57
C ARG A 75 10.64 0.80 -30.03
N GLN A 76 11.53 0.42 -29.11
CA GLN A 76 12.97 0.29 -29.38
C GLN A 76 13.57 -0.97 -28.73
N PRO A 77 13.14 -2.17 -29.13
CA PRO A 77 13.52 -3.41 -28.45
C PRO A 77 15.03 -3.69 -28.54
N ALA A 78 15.70 -3.22 -29.59
CA ALA A 78 17.14 -3.42 -29.80
C ALA A 78 18.04 -2.75 -28.74
N LEU A 79 17.50 -1.86 -27.90
CA LEU A 79 18.24 -1.22 -26.80
C LEU A 79 18.24 -2.03 -25.49
N PHE A 80 17.51 -3.14 -25.44
CA PHE A 80 17.25 -3.91 -24.23
C PHE A 80 17.65 -5.36 -24.41
N ASP A 81 18.18 -5.95 -23.35
CA ASP A 81 18.64 -7.34 -23.35
C ASP A 81 17.70 -8.26 -22.55
N ALA A 82 18.14 -9.50 -22.34
CA ALA A 82 17.37 -10.50 -21.61
C ALA A 82 17.21 -10.15 -20.11
N ASP A 83 18.17 -9.46 -19.51
CA ASP A 83 18.11 -9.05 -18.11
C ASP A 83 17.08 -7.95 -17.93
N ASP A 84 16.98 -7.01 -18.88
CA ASP A 84 15.91 -6.00 -18.90
C ASP A 84 14.53 -6.64 -19.05
N ALA A 85 14.39 -7.60 -19.96
CA ALA A 85 13.14 -8.32 -20.15
C ALA A 85 12.71 -9.04 -18.86
N ALA A 86 13.66 -9.68 -18.16
CA ALA A 86 13.39 -10.31 -16.87
C ALA A 86 12.97 -9.30 -15.79
N ALA A 87 13.63 -8.14 -15.72
CA ALA A 87 13.28 -7.07 -14.78
C ALA A 87 11.87 -6.50 -15.05
N LEU A 88 11.49 -6.34 -16.32
CA LEU A 88 10.16 -5.87 -16.72
C LEU A 88 9.06 -6.89 -16.42
N LEU A 89 9.31 -8.18 -16.67
CA LEU A 89 8.39 -9.25 -16.30
C LEU A 89 8.16 -9.32 -14.78
N TRP A 90 9.24 -9.17 -14.02
CA TRP A 90 9.16 -9.08 -12.57
C TRP A 90 8.38 -7.84 -12.11
N GLY A 91 8.63 -6.67 -12.68
CA GLY A 91 7.88 -5.44 -12.43
C GLY A 91 6.39 -5.56 -12.81
N GLY A 92 6.10 -6.24 -13.93
CA GLY A 92 4.75 -6.59 -14.37
C GLY A 92 3.99 -7.41 -13.34
N ARG A 93 4.60 -8.50 -12.87
CA ARG A 93 4.06 -9.31 -11.77
C ARG A 93 3.80 -8.47 -10.53
N ALA A 94 4.79 -7.71 -10.06
CA ALA A 94 4.67 -6.90 -8.84
C ALA A 94 3.54 -5.86 -8.93
N THR A 95 3.34 -5.28 -10.12
CA THR A 95 2.26 -4.30 -10.36
C THR A 95 0.88 -4.96 -10.35
N VAL A 96 0.74 -6.15 -10.94
CA VAL A 96 -0.51 -6.92 -10.85
C VAL A 96 -0.81 -7.30 -9.39
N GLU A 97 0.20 -7.75 -8.64
CA GLU A 97 0.04 -8.08 -7.22
C GLU A 97 -0.34 -6.87 -6.35
N ALA A 98 0.11 -5.66 -6.71
CA ALA A 98 -0.21 -4.43 -6.01
C ALA A 98 -1.72 -4.17 -5.90
N VAL A 99 -2.52 -4.68 -6.86
CA VAL A 99 -3.98 -4.58 -6.81
C VAL A 99 -4.57 -5.27 -5.59
N SER A 100 -3.94 -6.34 -5.10
CA SER A 100 -4.41 -7.03 -3.90
C SER A 100 -3.92 -6.34 -2.62
N GLY A 101 -2.83 -5.57 -2.71
CA GLY A 101 -2.21 -4.88 -1.57
C GLY A 101 -2.77 -3.49 -1.28
N SER A 102 -3.35 -2.82 -2.27
CA SER A 102 -3.89 -1.45 -2.11
C SER A 102 -5.19 -1.22 -2.89
N PRO A 103 -6.22 -0.61 -2.28
CA PRO A 103 -7.43 -0.17 -2.99
C PRO A 103 -7.18 1.04 -3.89
N ARG A 104 -6.00 1.67 -3.85
CA ARG A 104 -5.62 2.79 -4.73
C ARG A 104 -5.33 2.35 -6.16
N VAL A 105 -5.03 1.07 -6.37
CA VAL A 105 -4.74 0.50 -7.69
C VAL A 105 -6.04 0.14 -8.39
N GLY A 106 -6.23 0.65 -9.61
CA GLY A 106 -7.42 0.38 -10.42
C GLY A 106 -7.51 -1.08 -10.84
N LEU A 107 -8.68 -1.70 -10.70
CA LEU A 107 -8.89 -3.10 -11.07
C LEU A 107 -8.74 -3.35 -12.58
N ASP A 108 -9.29 -2.45 -13.40
CA ASP A 108 -9.21 -2.60 -14.86
C ASP A 108 -7.77 -2.45 -15.37
N GLN A 109 -6.99 -1.55 -14.74
CA GLN A 109 -5.56 -1.41 -15.02
C GLN A 109 -4.81 -2.71 -14.68
N ALA A 110 -5.10 -3.33 -13.53
CA ALA A 110 -4.47 -4.60 -13.14
C ALA A 110 -4.84 -5.75 -14.08
N ARG A 111 -6.09 -5.82 -14.56
CA ARG A 111 -6.54 -6.80 -15.55
C ARG A 111 -5.82 -6.62 -16.88
N ALA A 112 -5.77 -5.39 -17.40
CA ALA A 112 -5.06 -5.08 -18.64
C ALA A 112 -3.57 -5.43 -18.56
N LEU A 113 -2.91 -5.12 -17.44
CA LEU A 113 -1.51 -5.49 -17.21
C LEU A 113 -1.31 -7.00 -17.09
N LEU A 114 -2.25 -7.73 -16.50
CA LEU A 114 -2.19 -9.19 -16.41
C LEU A 114 -2.36 -9.87 -17.78
N ASP A 115 -3.21 -9.31 -18.64
CA ASP A 115 -3.38 -9.80 -20.01
C ASP A 115 -2.14 -9.49 -20.87
N ASP A 116 -1.60 -8.27 -20.80
CA ASP A 116 -0.32 -7.91 -21.44
C ASP A 116 0.84 -8.80 -20.96
N LEU A 117 0.92 -9.07 -19.65
CA LEU A 117 1.91 -9.99 -19.09
C LEU A 117 1.72 -11.42 -19.60
N ALA A 118 0.47 -11.88 -19.74
CA ALA A 118 0.18 -13.21 -20.26
C ALA A 118 0.61 -13.35 -21.74
N ASP A 119 0.36 -12.32 -22.54
CA ASP A 119 0.76 -12.26 -23.94
C ASP A 119 2.28 -12.24 -24.08
N ARG A 120 2.98 -11.39 -23.30
CA ARG A 120 4.45 -11.31 -23.28
C ARG A 120 5.12 -12.60 -22.83
N LEU A 121 4.49 -13.33 -21.91
CA LEU A 121 5.00 -14.63 -21.48
C LEU A 121 4.74 -15.72 -22.52
N ALA A 122 3.81 -15.57 -23.45
CA ALA A 122 3.53 -16.51 -24.55
C ALA A 122 3.54 -18.01 -24.15
N GLY A 123 3.13 -18.33 -22.92
CA GLY A 123 3.14 -19.70 -22.38
C GLY A 123 4.48 -20.22 -21.86
N THR A 124 5.55 -19.42 -21.80
CA THR A 124 6.87 -19.78 -21.25
C THR A 124 6.87 -19.92 -19.72
N ALA A 125 5.99 -19.19 -19.02
CA ALA A 125 5.80 -19.27 -17.57
C ALA A 125 4.30 -19.40 -17.21
N PRO A 126 3.65 -20.52 -17.58
CA PRO A 126 2.20 -20.67 -17.41
C PRO A 126 1.78 -20.68 -15.94
N GLY A 127 2.68 -21.09 -15.03
CA GLY A 127 2.45 -21.05 -13.58
C GLY A 127 2.29 -19.64 -13.03
N THR A 128 3.11 -18.68 -13.46
CA THR A 128 3.05 -17.28 -13.00
C THR A 128 1.71 -16.64 -13.35
N VAL A 129 1.27 -16.82 -14.60
CA VAL A 129 0.01 -16.26 -15.08
C VAL A 129 -1.17 -16.92 -14.37
N ALA A 130 -1.15 -18.25 -14.19
CA ALA A 130 -2.18 -18.98 -13.47
C ALA A 130 -2.24 -18.56 -11.99
N GLU A 131 -1.10 -18.34 -11.33
CA GLU A 131 -1.04 -17.82 -9.97
C GLU A 131 -1.73 -16.44 -9.88
N LEU A 132 -1.34 -15.49 -10.74
CA LEU A 132 -1.88 -14.13 -10.69
C LEU A 132 -3.39 -14.11 -10.95
N ARG A 133 -3.87 -14.87 -11.94
CA ARG A 133 -5.31 -15.01 -12.21
C ARG A 133 -6.05 -15.65 -11.04
N CYS A 134 -5.48 -16.68 -10.42
CA CYS A 134 -6.03 -17.34 -9.25
C CYS A 134 -6.18 -16.36 -8.07
N ARG A 135 -5.11 -15.63 -7.74
CA ARG A 135 -5.09 -14.71 -6.59
C ARG A 135 -5.99 -13.50 -6.82
N LEU A 136 -6.05 -12.98 -8.06
CA LEU A 136 -6.98 -11.92 -8.41
C LEU A 136 -8.45 -12.38 -8.28
N ALA A 137 -8.78 -13.58 -8.75
CA ALA A 137 -10.12 -14.14 -8.60
C ALA A 137 -10.51 -14.34 -7.13
N ASP A 138 -9.60 -14.88 -6.29
CA ASP A 138 -9.82 -14.98 -4.83
C ASP A 138 -10.04 -13.60 -4.20
N HIS A 139 -9.23 -12.61 -4.56
CA HIS A 139 -9.36 -11.24 -4.06
C HIS A 139 -10.72 -10.59 -4.41
N LEU A 140 -11.28 -10.94 -5.55
CA LEU A 140 -12.60 -10.45 -6.00
C LEU A 140 -13.77 -11.24 -5.40
N GLY A 141 -13.52 -12.42 -4.83
CA GLY A 141 -14.55 -13.34 -4.34
C GLY A 141 -15.14 -14.25 -5.41
N ASP A 142 -14.50 -14.35 -6.58
CA ASP A 142 -14.86 -15.33 -7.63
C ASP A 142 -14.16 -16.66 -7.35
N GLU A 143 -14.65 -17.36 -6.32
CA GLU A 143 -14.08 -18.65 -5.89
C GLU A 143 -14.09 -19.73 -7.00
N PRO A 144 -15.14 -19.87 -7.84
CA PRO A 144 -15.10 -20.80 -8.97
C PRO A 144 -13.92 -20.54 -9.92
N ALA A 145 -13.73 -19.28 -10.35
CA ALA A 145 -12.60 -18.95 -11.22
C ALA A 145 -11.27 -19.13 -10.50
N ALA A 146 -11.17 -18.75 -9.22
CA ALA A 146 -9.97 -18.92 -8.42
C ALA A 146 -9.54 -20.40 -8.35
N ARG A 147 -10.47 -21.32 -8.08
CA ARG A 147 -10.20 -22.75 -8.03
C ARG A 147 -9.78 -23.33 -9.38
N GLU A 148 -10.37 -22.85 -10.47
CA GLU A 148 -10.01 -23.27 -11.82
C GLU A 148 -8.56 -22.89 -12.17
N TRP A 149 -8.18 -21.64 -11.87
CA TRP A 149 -6.81 -21.16 -12.05
C TRP A 149 -5.83 -21.81 -11.09
N PHE A 150 -6.25 -22.11 -9.85
CA PHE A 150 -5.45 -22.84 -8.88
C PHE A 150 -5.06 -24.24 -9.40
N THR A 151 -5.99 -24.98 -10.01
CA THR A 151 -5.68 -26.28 -10.63
C THR A 151 -4.65 -26.13 -11.75
N ARG A 152 -4.76 -25.11 -12.60
CA ARG A 152 -3.76 -24.83 -13.64
C ARG A 152 -2.40 -24.47 -13.07
N TRP A 153 -2.38 -23.66 -12.00
CA TRP A 153 -1.16 -23.29 -11.31
C TRP A 153 -0.46 -24.50 -10.71
N GLN A 154 -1.19 -25.38 -10.02
CA GLN A 154 -0.62 -26.62 -9.48
C GLN A 154 -0.05 -27.53 -10.57
N ALA A 155 -0.75 -27.66 -11.70
CA ALA A 155 -0.29 -28.46 -12.83
C ALA A 155 0.98 -27.89 -13.49
N ALA A 156 1.14 -26.57 -13.51
CA ALA A 156 2.32 -25.91 -14.05
C ALA A 156 3.57 -26.00 -13.14
N GLY A 157 3.37 -26.28 -11.85
CA GLY A 157 4.44 -26.32 -10.86
C GLY A 157 4.98 -24.92 -10.50
N PRO A 158 6.08 -24.85 -9.72
CA PRO A 158 6.63 -23.58 -9.24
C PRO A 158 7.33 -22.75 -10.32
N GLY A 159 7.70 -23.35 -11.45
CA GLY A 159 8.46 -22.65 -12.49
C GLY A 159 9.81 -22.14 -11.95
N PRO A 160 10.23 -20.90 -12.28
CA PRO A 160 11.48 -20.31 -11.77
C PRO A 160 11.37 -19.81 -10.31
N ASP A 161 10.18 -19.79 -9.72
CA ASP A 161 10.00 -19.36 -8.34
C ASP A 161 10.47 -20.43 -7.33
N CYS A 162 10.77 -19.99 -6.10
CA CYS A 162 11.03 -20.90 -4.99
C CYS A 162 9.82 -21.82 -4.72
N ALA A 163 10.01 -23.13 -4.79
CA ALA A 163 8.97 -24.13 -4.57
C ALA A 163 8.30 -24.01 -3.19
N GLY A 164 9.08 -23.74 -2.13
CA GLY A 164 8.55 -23.50 -0.78
C GLY A 164 7.65 -22.28 -0.71
N CYS A 165 8.06 -21.15 -1.29
CA CYS A 165 7.24 -19.94 -1.31
C CYS A 165 5.98 -20.09 -2.16
N VAL A 166 6.04 -20.81 -3.28
CA VAL A 166 4.85 -21.17 -4.08
C VAL A 166 3.89 -22.02 -3.25
N ALA A 167 4.40 -23.04 -2.55
CA ALA A 167 3.59 -23.90 -1.69
C ALA A 167 2.91 -23.11 -0.56
N VAL A 168 3.58 -22.11 0.02
CA VAL A 168 2.97 -21.21 1.03
C VAL A 168 1.80 -20.42 0.45
N ARG A 169 1.99 -19.76 -0.69
CA ARG A 169 0.90 -18.99 -1.33
C ARG A 169 -0.29 -19.88 -1.72
N GLN A 170 -0.02 -21.12 -2.14
CA GLN A 170 -1.08 -22.11 -2.41
C GLN A 170 -1.80 -22.54 -1.13
N ALA A 171 -1.08 -22.79 -0.05
CA ALA A 171 -1.64 -23.19 1.24
C ALA A 171 -2.47 -22.08 1.89
N GLU A 172 -2.12 -20.81 1.70
CA GLU A 172 -2.91 -19.67 2.16
C GLU A 172 -4.29 -19.61 1.50
N LEU A 173 -4.39 -19.91 0.19
CA LEU A 173 -5.67 -20.02 -0.51
C LEU A 173 -6.49 -21.23 -0.01
N LEU A 174 -5.85 -22.40 0.11
CA LEU A 174 -6.50 -23.60 0.67
C LEU A 174 -7.04 -23.34 2.08
N THR A 175 -6.28 -22.62 2.89
CA THR A 175 -6.68 -22.15 4.22
C THR A 175 -7.88 -21.20 4.09
N GLY A 176 -7.85 -20.20 3.22
CA GLY A 176 -9.00 -19.32 2.95
C GLY A 176 -10.29 -20.08 2.59
N TRP A 177 -10.19 -21.16 1.83
CA TRP A 177 -11.33 -22.00 1.39
C TRP A 177 -11.70 -23.12 2.37
N GLY A 178 -11.08 -23.16 3.55
CA GLY A 178 -11.36 -24.17 4.58
C GLY A 178 -10.81 -25.58 4.31
N ARG A 179 -9.88 -25.72 3.37
CA ARG A 179 -9.21 -26.99 3.00
C ARG A 179 -7.98 -27.23 3.87
N TRP A 180 -8.15 -27.21 5.18
CA TRP A 180 -7.08 -27.24 6.19
C TRP A 180 -6.14 -28.45 6.04
N THR A 181 -6.69 -29.64 5.86
CA THR A 181 -5.92 -30.89 5.70
C THR A 181 -5.02 -30.83 4.47
N GLU A 182 -5.42 -30.10 3.43
CA GLU A 182 -4.66 -29.99 2.20
C GLU A 182 -3.53 -28.98 2.34
N ALA A 183 -3.78 -27.86 3.02
CA ALA A 183 -2.75 -26.90 3.39
C ALA A 183 -1.65 -27.56 4.25
N VAL A 184 -2.04 -28.38 5.23
CA VAL A 184 -1.08 -29.16 6.06
C VAL A 184 -0.24 -30.11 5.22
N ARG A 185 -0.87 -30.95 4.40
CA ARG A 185 -0.15 -31.90 3.53
C ARG A 185 0.83 -31.21 2.59
N LEU A 186 0.51 -30.02 2.12
CA LEU A 186 1.35 -29.25 1.23
C LEU A 186 2.59 -28.66 1.93
N LEU A 187 2.44 -28.17 3.16
CA LEU A 187 3.49 -27.42 3.85
C LEU A 187 4.31 -28.22 4.85
N GLU A 188 3.82 -29.34 5.40
CA GLU A 188 4.61 -30.16 6.31
C GLU A 188 6.00 -30.54 5.76
N PRO A 189 6.14 -30.96 4.48
CA PRO A 189 7.46 -31.21 3.90
C PRO A 189 8.39 -29.99 3.95
N VAL A 190 7.86 -28.79 3.67
CA VAL A 190 8.62 -27.52 3.69
C VAL A 190 9.09 -27.17 5.10
N THR A 191 8.34 -27.55 6.14
CA THR A 191 8.75 -27.31 7.54
C THR A 191 9.90 -28.22 8.00
N VAL A 192 10.04 -29.38 7.38
CA VAL A 192 11.06 -30.38 7.70
C VAL A 192 12.33 -30.12 6.87
N ASP A 193 12.16 -29.87 5.58
CA ASP A 193 13.23 -29.56 4.64
C ASP A 193 12.91 -28.27 3.87
N PRO A 194 13.29 -27.10 4.41
CA PRO A 194 13.02 -25.80 3.79
C PRO A 194 13.89 -25.53 2.55
N GLY A 195 14.88 -26.37 2.26
CA GLY A 195 15.93 -26.08 1.29
C GLY A 195 16.74 -24.82 1.65
N ASP A 196 17.28 -24.16 0.62
CA ASP A 196 18.11 -22.96 0.78
C ASP A 196 17.29 -21.65 0.85
N CYS A 197 15.96 -21.73 0.96
CA CYS A 197 15.11 -20.56 1.00
C CYS A 197 15.22 -19.85 2.35
N THR A 198 15.61 -18.58 2.32
CA THR A 198 15.73 -17.78 3.54
C THR A 198 14.40 -17.56 4.24
N ASP A 199 13.26 -17.55 3.55
CA ASP A 199 11.94 -17.32 4.19
C ASP A 199 11.38 -18.57 4.86
N GLN A 200 11.93 -19.73 4.51
CA GLN A 200 11.47 -21.02 5.01
C GLN A 200 12.36 -21.50 6.17
N PRO A 201 11.78 -22.17 7.18
CA PRO A 201 10.39 -22.61 7.26
C PRO A 201 9.45 -21.63 7.98
N GLU A 202 9.91 -20.44 8.39
CA GLU A 202 9.09 -19.55 9.22
C GLU A 202 7.80 -19.09 8.52
N ALA A 203 7.83 -18.81 7.22
CA ALA A 203 6.63 -18.50 6.45
C ALA A 203 5.66 -19.69 6.37
N ALA A 204 6.14 -20.91 6.10
CA ALA A 204 5.32 -22.11 6.11
C ALA A 204 4.69 -22.39 7.49
N LEU A 205 5.46 -22.20 8.56
CA LEU A 205 4.97 -22.37 9.93
C LEU A 205 3.88 -21.35 10.28
N ALA A 206 3.99 -20.09 9.84
CA ALA A 206 2.94 -19.09 10.01
C ALA A 206 1.66 -19.44 9.23
N ALA A 207 1.78 -19.90 7.98
CA ALA A 207 0.64 -20.34 7.17
C ALA A 207 -0.08 -21.57 7.76
N LEU A 208 0.63 -22.41 8.53
CA LEU A 208 0.09 -23.61 9.18
C LEU A 208 -0.62 -23.35 10.52
N LEU A 209 -0.51 -22.16 11.11
CA LEU A 209 -1.09 -21.87 12.43
C LEU A 209 -2.59 -22.13 12.49
N LEU A 210 -3.36 -21.53 11.58
CA LEU A 210 -4.81 -21.72 11.54
C LEU A 210 -5.22 -23.15 11.15
N PRO A 211 -4.63 -23.78 10.11
CA PRO A 211 -4.87 -25.18 9.80
C PRO A 211 -4.65 -26.13 10.98
N TYR A 212 -3.54 -25.97 11.72
CA TYR A 212 -3.28 -26.79 12.91
C TYR A 212 -4.33 -26.59 14.00
N LEU A 213 -4.75 -25.34 14.29
CA LEU A 213 -5.83 -25.09 15.25
C LEU A 213 -7.15 -25.73 14.82
N ARG A 214 -7.53 -25.61 13.55
CA ARG A 214 -8.79 -26.17 13.01
C ARG A 214 -8.81 -27.70 13.01
N LEU A 215 -7.64 -28.34 12.95
CA LEU A 215 -7.48 -29.79 13.02
C LEU A 215 -7.23 -30.31 14.45
N GLY A 216 -7.27 -29.44 15.46
CA GLY A 216 -7.03 -29.82 16.86
C GLY A 216 -5.56 -30.14 17.19
N ARG A 217 -4.62 -29.79 16.31
CA ARG A 217 -3.17 -29.98 16.49
C ARG A 217 -2.56 -28.81 17.27
N TYR A 218 -3.07 -28.56 18.47
CA TYR A 218 -2.75 -27.38 19.26
C TYR A 218 -1.26 -27.28 19.63
N ASP A 219 -0.61 -28.42 19.93
CA ASP A 219 0.82 -28.45 20.26
C ASP A 219 1.71 -28.09 19.05
N ASP A 220 1.34 -28.55 17.85
CA ASP A 220 2.03 -28.19 16.61
C ASP A 220 1.88 -26.69 16.32
N ALA A 221 0.66 -26.16 16.50
CA ALA A 221 0.39 -24.73 16.36
C ALA A 221 1.22 -23.88 17.34
N GLY A 222 1.32 -24.30 18.60
CA GLY A 222 2.14 -23.63 19.61
C GLY A 222 3.63 -23.62 19.27
N ARG A 223 4.19 -24.76 18.83
CA ARG A 223 5.58 -24.85 18.36
C ARG A 223 5.85 -23.98 17.13
N ALA A 224 4.96 -24.04 16.15
CA ALA A 224 5.04 -23.22 14.94
C ALA A 224 5.00 -21.73 15.27
N HIS A 225 4.09 -21.30 16.15
CA HIS A 225 3.96 -19.92 16.57
C HIS A 225 5.25 -19.39 17.21
N VAL A 226 5.79 -20.09 18.20
CA VAL A 226 6.98 -19.65 18.94
C VAL A 226 8.18 -19.55 18.00
N ARG A 227 8.40 -20.56 17.14
CA ARG A 227 9.52 -20.57 16.20
C ARG A 227 9.41 -19.44 15.17
N ALA A 228 8.26 -19.32 14.50
CA ALA A 228 8.08 -18.34 13.43
C ALA A 228 8.04 -16.90 13.96
N TYR A 229 7.36 -16.66 15.10
CA TYR A 229 7.23 -15.30 15.65
C TYR A 229 8.58 -14.72 16.08
N ARG A 230 9.51 -15.54 16.57
CA ARG A 230 10.86 -15.11 16.96
C ARG A 230 11.57 -14.36 15.83
N ARG A 231 11.37 -14.78 14.59
CA ARG A 231 11.90 -14.12 13.40
C ARG A 231 11.01 -12.95 12.97
N HIS A 232 9.71 -13.23 12.79
CA HIS A 232 8.76 -12.26 12.25
C HIS A 232 8.63 -10.97 13.07
N ARG A 233 8.86 -11.04 14.39
CA ARG A 233 8.80 -9.85 15.26
C ARG A 233 9.86 -8.79 14.95
N ARG A 234 10.96 -9.15 14.27
CA ARG A 234 12.07 -8.22 13.94
C ARG A 234 12.13 -7.91 12.45
N GLU A 235 11.83 -8.89 11.61
CA GLU A 235 11.90 -8.75 10.15
C GLU A 235 10.83 -7.80 9.62
N TRP A 236 11.23 -6.82 8.81
CA TRP A 236 10.31 -5.82 8.25
C TRP A 236 9.36 -6.45 7.21
N GLY A 237 9.89 -7.32 6.35
CA GLY A 237 9.11 -8.06 5.34
C GLY A 237 8.09 -9.05 5.91
N ALA A 238 8.21 -9.41 7.20
CA ALA A 238 7.32 -10.36 7.86
C ALA A 238 5.98 -9.78 8.32
N PHE A 239 5.71 -8.50 8.05
CA PHE A 239 4.47 -7.82 8.47
C PHE A 239 3.20 -8.58 8.05
N GLY A 240 3.19 -9.16 6.83
CA GLY A 240 2.09 -9.97 6.33
C GLY A 240 1.81 -11.27 7.11
N HIS A 241 2.75 -11.75 7.93
CA HIS A 241 2.58 -12.95 8.75
C HIS A 241 2.01 -12.66 10.16
N LEU A 242 2.07 -11.40 10.61
CA LEU A 242 1.60 -11.00 11.94
C LEU A 242 0.11 -11.27 12.19
N PRO A 243 -0.82 -11.09 11.21
CA PRO A 243 -2.23 -11.44 11.41
C PRO A 243 -2.43 -12.91 11.80
N ALA A 244 -1.65 -13.83 11.23
CA ALA A 244 -1.74 -15.25 11.55
C ALA A 244 -1.35 -15.54 13.01
N HIS A 245 -0.35 -14.84 13.55
CA HIS A 245 0.04 -14.96 14.95
C HIS A 245 -1.02 -14.41 15.90
N LEU A 246 -1.65 -13.28 15.58
CA LEU A 246 -2.75 -12.73 16.38
C LEU A 246 -3.98 -13.65 16.36
N LEU A 247 -4.33 -14.20 15.19
CA LEU A 247 -5.40 -15.19 15.06
C LEU A 247 -5.09 -16.46 15.84
N PHE A 248 -3.85 -16.95 15.80
CA PHE A 248 -3.43 -18.07 16.63
C PHE A 248 -3.66 -17.77 18.12
N CYS A 249 -3.22 -16.61 18.60
CA CYS A 249 -3.39 -16.25 20.01
C CYS A 249 -4.88 -16.11 20.40
N ALA A 250 -5.69 -15.49 19.54
CA ALA A 250 -7.11 -15.30 19.78
C ALA A 250 -7.88 -16.64 19.79
N LEU A 251 -7.68 -17.47 18.76
CA LEU A 251 -8.44 -18.71 18.57
C LEU A 251 -7.88 -19.88 19.38
N GLY A 252 -6.57 -19.89 19.63
CA GLY A 252 -5.88 -20.91 20.41
C GLY A 252 -5.97 -20.71 21.92
N GLY A 253 -6.66 -19.68 22.41
CA GLY A 253 -6.84 -19.45 23.85
C GLY A 253 -5.65 -18.77 24.55
N HIS A 254 -4.86 -17.97 23.82
CA HIS A 254 -3.71 -17.22 24.35
C HIS A 254 -3.89 -15.69 24.24
N PRO A 255 -4.99 -15.09 24.72
CA PRO A 255 -5.26 -13.67 24.51
C PRO A 255 -4.22 -12.75 25.15
N ALA A 256 -3.66 -13.09 26.32
CA ALA A 256 -2.60 -12.30 26.95
C ALA A 256 -1.35 -12.21 26.08
N ARG A 257 -0.90 -13.34 25.51
CA ARG A 257 0.22 -13.37 24.56
C ARG A 257 -0.08 -12.57 23.30
N GLY A 258 -1.31 -12.69 22.79
CA GLY A 258 -1.74 -11.92 21.63
C GLY A 258 -1.65 -10.41 21.89
N LEU A 259 -2.02 -9.94 23.08
CA LEU A 259 -1.95 -8.51 23.42
C LEU A 259 -0.50 -8.01 23.49
N GLU A 260 0.43 -8.81 24.02
CA GLU A 260 1.86 -8.48 23.99
C GLU A 260 2.35 -8.27 22.55
N ILE A 261 2.00 -9.19 21.65
CA ILE A 261 2.35 -9.12 20.22
C ILE A 261 1.71 -7.90 19.58
N LEU A 262 0.41 -7.67 19.81
CA LEU A 262 -0.30 -6.53 19.24
C LEU A 262 0.38 -5.22 19.64
N VAL A 263 0.65 -5.02 20.94
CA VAL A 263 1.31 -3.82 21.46
C VAL A 263 2.72 -3.66 20.88
N GLU A 264 3.50 -4.74 20.80
CA GLU A 264 4.84 -4.73 20.20
C GLU A 264 4.81 -4.27 18.74
N GLN A 265 3.78 -4.67 17.98
CA GLN A 265 3.73 -4.45 16.53
C GLN A 265 2.90 -3.21 16.13
N LEU A 266 2.12 -2.61 17.03
CA LEU A 266 1.30 -1.41 16.77
C LEU A 266 2.10 -0.27 16.11
N PRO A 267 3.34 0.08 16.53
CA PRO A 267 4.09 1.15 15.88
C PRO A 267 4.38 0.91 14.39
N ARG A 268 4.35 -0.34 13.91
CA ARG A 268 4.55 -0.63 12.48
C ARG A 268 3.36 -0.21 11.62
N LEU A 269 2.17 -0.11 12.20
CA LEU A 269 0.98 0.41 11.53
C LEU A 269 1.05 1.92 11.28
N THR A 270 2.10 2.62 11.73
CA THR A 270 2.27 4.06 11.45
C THR A 270 3.24 4.34 10.30
N GLY A 271 3.89 3.31 9.74
CA GLY A 271 4.73 3.43 8.56
C GLY A 271 3.96 3.06 7.28
N PRO A 272 4.54 3.32 6.09
CA PRO A 272 3.97 2.82 4.85
C PRO A 272 3.92 1.28 4.90
N VAL A 273 2.72 0.73 4.97
CA VAL A 273 2.44 -0.70 4.97
C VAL A 273 1.46 -1.03 3.86
N ASP A 274 1.54 -2.28 3.40
CA ASP A 274 0.53 -2.86 2.52
C ASP A 274 -0.85 -2.76 3.19
N GLU A 275 -1.79 -2.10 2.54
CA GLU A 275 -3.10 -1.76 3.11
C GLU A 275 -3.96 -3.01 3.35
N ARG A 276 -3.75 -4.08 2.57
CA ARG A 276 -4.39 -5.37 2.84
C ARG A 276 -3.83 -6.01 4.11
N TYR A 277 -2.52 -6.01 4.32
CA TYR A 277 -1.95 -6.54 5.56
C TYR A 277 -2.34 -5.70 6.77
N ALA A 278 -2.43 -4.38 6.63
CA ALA A 278 -2.96 -3.50 7.68
C ALA A 278 -4.41 -3.84 8.03
N MET A 279 -5.26 -4.05 7.03
CA MET A 279 -6.66 -4.50 7.21
C MET A 279 -6.73 -5.86 7.92
N GLU A 280 -5.94 -6.84 7.51
CA GLU A 280 -5.93 -8.18 8.10
C GLU A 280 -5.41 -8.16 9.55
N LEU A 281 -4.37 -7.37 9.84
CA LEU A 281 -3.84 -7.18 11.19
C LEU A 281 -4.86 -6.49 12.09
N ALA A 282 -5.52 -5.44 11.60
CA ALA A 282 -6.54 -4.71 12.33
C ALA A 282 -7.75 -5.61 12.65
N ALA A 283 -8.21 -6.42 11.69
CA ALA A 283 -9.29 -7.38 11.93
C ALA A 283 -8.91 -8.44 12.98
N ALA A 284 -7.69 -8.99 12.91
CA ALA A 284 -7.19 -9.96 13.88
C ALA A 284 -7.00 -9.34 15.28
N GLY A 285 -6.51 -8.09 15.34
CA GLY A 285 -6.34 -7.34 16.58
C GLY A 285 -7.67 -6.96 17.24
N ALA A 286 -8.68 -6.57 16.46
CA ALA A 286 -10.03 -6.30 16.96
C ALA A 286 -10.68 -7.57 17.54
N LEU A 287 -10.57 -8.70 16.84
CA LEU A 287 -11.00 -10.01 17.33
C LEU A 287 -10.32 -10.35 18.66
N LEU A 288 -8.99 -10.21 18.72
CA LEU A 288 -8.19 -10.46 19.90
C LEU A 288 -8.62 -9.57 21.07
N CYS A 289 -8.84 -8.28 20.85
CA CYS A 289 -9.28 -7.35 21.88
C CYS A 289 -10.65 -7.75 22.45
N ARG A 290 -11.58 -8.16 21.59
CA ARG A 290 -12.89 -8.66 22.01
C ARG A 290 -12.76 -9.91 22.88
N ILE A 291 -12.00 -10.92 22.43
CA ILE A 291 -11.80 -12.17 23.17
C ILE A 291 -11.08 -11.91 24.51
N ALA A 292 -10.09 -11.03 24.52
CA ALA A 292 -9.39 -10.65 25.74
C ALA A 292 -10.32 -9.92 26.75
N ALA A 293 -11.21 -9.04 26.26
CA ALA A 293 -12.20 -8.38 27.10
C ALA A 293 -13.23 -9.35 27.66
N GLU A 294 -13.72 -10.30 26.85
CA GLU A 294 -14.60 -11.41 27.29
C GLU A 294 -13.92 -12.28 28.36
N ALA A 295 -12.59 -12.44 28.29
CA ALA A 295 -11.77 -13.15 29.28
C ALA A 295 -11.43 -12.31 30.52
N GLY A 296 -11.89 -11.05 30.61
CA GLY A 296 -11.63 -10.16 31.74
C GLY A 296 -10.22 -9.54 31.77
N LEU A 297 -9.45 -9.67 30.69
CA LEU A 297 -8.16 -8.99 30.56
C LEU A 297 -8.41 -7.50 30.28
N GLY A 298 -7.83 -6.59 31.06
CA GLY A 298 -7.95 -5.14 30.84
C GLY A 298 -9.03 -4.40 31.66
N HIS A 299 -9.58 -5.01 32.72
CA HIS A 299 -10.26 -4.25 33.77
C HIS A 299 -9.23 -3.57 34.69
N PRO A 300 -9.47 -2.32 35.16
CA PRO A 300 -8.63 -1.74 36.20
C PRO A 300 -8.69 -2.63 37.44
N ALA A 301 -7.53 -2.92 38.02
CA ALA A 301 -7.47 -3.42 39.38
C ALA A 301 -8.31 -2.48 40.27
N GLY A 302 -9.09 -3.04 41.20
CA GLY A 302 -9.79 -2.28 42.22
C GLY A 302 -8.82 -1.41 43.05
N PRO A 303 -9.34 -0.61 44.00
CA PRO A 303 -8.54 0.36 44.74
C PRO A 303 -7.29 -0.30 45.31
N ALA A 304 -6.13 0.30 45.01
CA ALA A 304 -4.81 -0.23 45.32
C ALA A 304 -4.68 -0.61 46.80
N ASP A 305 -4.52 -1.90 47.05
CA ASP A 305 -4.03 -2.41 48.33
C ASP A 305 -2.51 -2.13 48.40
N PRO A 306 -2.00 -1.37 49.39
CA PRO A 306 -0.59 -0.99 49.45
C PRO A 306 0.36 -2.11 49.93
N ALA A 307 -0.10 -3.35 50.06
CA ALA A 307 0.75 -4.47 50.47
C ALA A 307 1.00 -5.44 49.32
N GLY A 308 2.24 -5.45 48.82
CA GLY A 308 2.66 -6.20 47.64
C GLY A 308 2.50 -7.72 47.72
N PHE A 309 2.04 -8.27 46.60
CA PHE A 309 2.35 -9.63 46.19
C PHE A 309 2.51 -9.69 44.66
N VAL A 310 3.68 -10.10 44.18
CA VAL A 310 4.00 -10.24 42.76
C VAL A 310 3.33 -11.51 42.23
N GLY A 311 2.16 -11.34 41.61
CA GLY A 311 1.52 -12.34 40.76
C GLY A 311 1.44 -11.81 39.33
N ARG A 312 1.80 -12.63 38.33
CA ARG A 312 1.80 -12.34 36.87
C ARG A 312 0.40 -12.10 36.29
N SER A 313 -0.40 -11.20 36.85
CA SER A 313 -1.77 -10.91 36.40
C SER A 313 -2.09 -9.45 36.69
N GLY A 314 -1.41 -8.55 35.99
CA GLY A 314 -1.58 -7.11 36.13
C GLY A 314 -0.94 -6.38 34.96
N LEU A 315 -1.43 -6.63 33.74
CA LEU A 315 -1.05 -5.85 32.58
C LEU A 315 -1.78 -4.50 32.64
N THR A 316 -1.17 -3.54 33.35
CA THR A 316 -1.43 -2.12 33.07
C THR A 316 -0.73 -1.83 31.74
N LEU A 317 -1.50 -1.77 30.65
CA LEU A 317 -0.98 -1.43 29.32
C LEU A 317 -0.51 0.05 29.33
N GLY A 318 0.75 0.28 29.69
CA GLY A 318 1.44 1.55 29.51
C GLY A 318 1.65 1.79 28.02
N LEU A 319 0.69 2.43 27.36
CA LEU A 319 0.73 2.79 25.95
C LEU A 319 1.16 4.26 25.81
N ASP A 320 2.38 4.58 26.24
CA ASP A 320 2.96 5.93 26.15
C ASP A 320 3.48 6.29 24.74
N HIS A 321 3.32 5.40 23.75
CA HIS A 321 3.80 5.58 22.37
C HIS A 321 2.69 5.78 21.35
N ALA A 322 1.51 6.19 21.80
CA ALA A 322 0.31 6.11 21.00
C ALA A 322 0.04 7.42 20.18
N THR A 323 0.75 8.51 20.44
CA THR A 323 0.56 9.79 19.71
C THR A 323 0.86 9.75 18.19
N PRO A 324 1.83 8.97 17.67
CA PRO A 324 2.09 8.89 16.22
C PRO A 324 1.08 8.04 15.41
N LEU A 325 0.19 7.28 16.08
CA LEU A 325 -0.78 6.39 15.42
C LEU A 325 -1.91 7.13 14.70
N ALA A 326 -2.18 8.37 15.09
CA ALA A 326 -3.24 9.19 14.51
C ALA A 326 -2.83 9.83 13.16
N GLU A 327 -1.54 10.12 12.96
CA GLU A 327 -1.07 10.90 11.81
C GLU A 327 -0.78 10.06 10.56
N ALA A 328 -0.47 8.77 10.72
CA ALA A 328 0.00 7.94 9.62
C ALA A 328 -1.11 7.37 8.72
N PHE A 329 -2.31 7.13 9.25
CA PHE A 329 -3.43 6.58 8.47
C PHE A 329 -4.80 7.20 8.79
N GLY A 330 -4.93 8.05 9.83
CA GLY A 330 -6.23 8.53 10.27
C GLY A 330 -7.17 7.44 10.81
N LEU A 331 -6.64 6.24 11.12
CA LEU A 331 -7.43 5.05 11.47
C LEU A 331 -7.52 4.77 12.98
N ILE A 332 -6.71 5.42 13.83
CA ILE A 332 -6.60 5.10 15.27
C ILE A 332 -6.52 6.42 16.07
N ARG A 333 -7.47 6.66 17.00
CA ARG A 333 -7.57 7.85 17.85
C ARG A 333 -7.00 7.55 19.23
N VAL A 334 -5.77 7.96 19.48
CA VAL A 334 -5.16 7.75 20.79
C VAL A 334 -5.63 8.80 21.80
N SER A 335 -6.05 8.32 22.97
CA SER A 335 -6.43 9.13 24.14
C SER A 335 -5.23 9.87 24.74
N PRO A 336 -5.43 11.01 25.45
CA PRO A 336 -4.35 11.84 25.97
C PRO A 336 -3.40 11.09 26.93
N PRO A 337 -2.14 11.54 27.05
CA PRO A 337 -1.12 10.88 27.85
C PRO A 337 -1.53 10.82 29.33
N GLY A 338 -1.48 9.62 29.92
CA GLY A 338 -1.86 9.33 31.30
C GLY A 338 -2.98 8.30 31.45
N GLU A 339 -3.75 8.04 30.39
CA GLU A 339 -4.72 6.95 30.32
C GLU A 339 -4.54 6.22 28.98
N GLY A 340 -3.75 5.15 28.95
CA GLY A 340 -3.64 4.29 27.76
C GLY A 340 -5.04 3.84 27.29
N PRO A 341 -5.28 3.61 25.99
CA PRO A 341 -6.59 3.21 25.52
C PRO A 341 -7.02 1.92 26.23
N ARG A 342 -8.21 1.97 26.83
CA ARG A 342 -8.85 0.77 27.39
C ARG A 342 -8.97 -0.25 26.26
N LEU A 343 -8.80 -1.54 26.57
CA LEU A 343 -8.82 -2.63 25.58
C LEU A 343 -10.02 -2.57 24.61
N ALA A 344 -11.19 -2.15 25.11
CA ALA A 344 -12.39 -1.95 24.29
C ALA A 344 -12.26 -0.80 23.27
N ALA A 345 -11.58 0.30 23.62
CA ALA A 345 -11.34 1.42 22.72
C ALA A 345 -10.37 1.02 21.60
N LEU A 346 -9.24 0.38 21.96
CA LEU A 346 -8.29 -0.16 20.97
C LEU A 346 -8.98 -1.14 20.02
N GLY A 347 -9.81 -2.04 20.55
CA GLY A 347 -10.58 -2.98 19.73
C GLY A 347 -11.56 -2.29 18.77
N ALA A 348 -12.22 -1.21 19.20
CA ALA A 348 -13.13 -0.44 18.37
C ALA A 348 -12.40 0.32 17.25
N GLU A 349 -11.22 0.87 17.53
CA GLU A 349 -10.39 1.56 16.53
C GLU A 349 -9.85 0.60 15.48
N LEU A 350 -9.33 -0.56 15.90
CA LEU A 350 -8.88 -1.60 14.97
C LEU A 350 -10.04 -2.16 14.13
N LEU A 351 -11.23 -2.29 14.71
CA LEU A 351 -12.43 -2.66 13.97
C LEU A 351 -12.77 -1.62 12.90
N ALA A 352 -12.82 -0.34 13.27
CA ALA A 352 -13.11 0.75 12.34
C ALA A 352 -12.09 0.76 11.19
N ALA A 353 -10.80 0.63 11.51
CA ALA A 353 -9.72 0.56 10.53
C ALA A 353 -9.90 -0.60 9.53
N ALA A 354 -10.17 -1.80 10.04
CA ALA A 354 -10.39 -2.97 9.18
C ALA A 354 -11.61 -2.80 8.28
N THR A 355 -12.72 -2.28 8.81
CA THR A 355 -13.96 -2.09 8.04
C THR A 355 -13.84 -0.99 6.98
N ASP A 356 -13.13 0.10 7.29
CA ASP A 356 -12.88 1.18 6.33
C ASP A 356 -12.01 0.69 5.16
N LEU A 357 -10.89 0.03 5.45
CA LEU A 357 -10.02 -0.54 4.42
C LEU A 357 -10.75 -1.58 3.56
N ALA A 358 -11.52 -2.49 4.19
CA ALA A 358 -12.33 -3.46 3.47
C ALA A 358 -13.37 -2.78 2.55
N GLY A 359 -14.04 -1.74 3.05
CA GLY A 359 -14.99 -0.94 2.27
C GLY A 359 -14.36 -0.26 1.07
N ARG A 360 -13.12 0.24 1.18
CA ARG A 360 -12.36 0.82 0.04
C ARG A 360 -12.02 -0.24 -1.01
N PHE A 361 -11.59 -1.43 -0.58
CA PHE A 361 -11.34 -2.54 -1.50
C PHE A 361 -12.62 -2.96 -2.23
N ASP A 362 -13.72 -3.11 -1.49
CA ASP A 362 -15.02 -3.50 -2.00
C ASP A 362 -15.59 -2.47 -2.98
N ALA A 363 -15.49 -1.19 -2.65
CA ALA A 363 -15.89 -0.09 -3.54
C ALA A 363 -15.09 -0.11 -4.86
N ARG A 364 -13.78 -0.36 -4.79
CA ARG A 364 -12.93 -0.50 -5.99
C ARG A 364 -13.23 -1.77 -6.77
N ASN A 365 -13.56 -2.87 -6.08
CA ASN A 365 -13.83 -4.17 -6.69
C ASN A 365 -15.23 -4.28 -7.30
N GLY A 366 -16.19 -3.51 -6.80
CA GLY A 366 -17.61 -3.71 -7.08
C GLY A 366 -18.19 -4.97 -6.42
N THR A 367 -17.56 -5.48 -5.35
CA THR A 367 -18.00 -6.68 -4.62
C THR A 367 -18.03 -6.40 -3.12
N GLY A 368 -18.73 -7.21 -2.31
CA GLY A 368 -18.72 -7.13 -0.83
C GLY A 368 -17.76 -8.13 -0.18
N HIS A 369 -16.79 -8.64 -0.94
CA HIS A 369 -16.02 -9.82 -0.56
C HIS A 369 -15.06 -9.55 0.60
N GLN A 370 -14.37 -8.42 0.60
CA GLN A 370 -13.39 -8.10 1.64
C GLN A 370 -14.10 -7.78 2.97
N SER A 371 -15.21 -7.05 2.92
CA SER A 371 -16.06 -6.82 4.10
C SER A 371 -16.61 -8.15 4.65
N GLY A 372 -17.02 -9.06 3.78
CA GLY A 372 -17.44 -10.41 4.16
C GLY A 372 -16.34 -11.21 4.87
N ARG A 373 -15.10 -11.17 4.36
CA ARG A 373 -13.94 -11.81 5.00
C ARG A 373 -13.61 -11.22 6.37
N VAL A 374 -13.64 -9.89 6.49
CA VAL A 374 -13.43 -9.20 7.77
C VAL A 374 -14.52 -9.57 8.77
N ALA A 375 -15.80 -9.56 8.35
CA ALA A 375 -16.92 -9.94 9.20
C ALA A 375 -16.82 -11.41 9.66
N ALA A 376 -16.51 -12.34 8.75
CA ALA A 376 -16.32 -13.75 9.08
C ALA A 376 -15.22 -13.95 10.12
N ARG A 377 -14.09 -13.24 9.97
CA ARG A 377 -12.98 -13.28 10.94
C ARG A 377 -13.38 -12.74 12.31
N LEU A 378 -14.11 -11.63 12.37
CA LEU A 378 -14.56 -11.03 13.63
C LEU A 378 -15.58 -11.91 14.38
N ALA A 379 -16.36 -12.71 13.64
CA ALA A 379 -17.35 -13.64 14.18
C ALA A 379 -16.73 -14.88 14.86
N GLU A 380 -15.44 -15.15 14.61
CA GLU A 380 -14.76 -16.31 15.17
C GLU A 380 -14.79 -16.38 16.71
N ARG A 381 -14.65 -17.61 17.21
CA ARG A 381 -14.62 -17.92 18.64
C ARG A 381 -13.39 -18.78 18.96
N PRO A 382 -12.88 -18.73 20.20
CA PRO A 382 -11.83 -19.65 20.65
C PRO A 382 -12.19 -21.10 20.34
N LEU A 383 -11.24 -21.84 19.78
CA LEU A 383 -11.40 -23.22 19.34
C LEU A 383 -11.12 -24.22 20.47
N THR A 384 -10.50 -23.75 21.55
CA THR A 384 -10.23 -24.53 22.76
C THR A 384 -10.52 -23.68 24.00
N THR A 385 -11.06 -24.33 25.03
CA THR A 385 -11.22 -23.76 26.38
C THR A 385 -10.07 -24.17 27.31
N ALA A 386 -9.22 -25.10 26.88
CA ALA A 386 -8.08 -25.62 27.63
C ALA A 386 -6.84 -25.58 26.72
N PRO A 387 -6.23 -24.40 26.54
CA PRO A 387 -5.09 -24.24 25.65
C PRO A 387 -3.86 -24.96 26.23
N PRO A 388 -3.11 -25.75 25.42
CA PRO A 388 -1.84 -26.30 25.89
C PRO A 388 -0.85 -25.16 26.19
N PRO A 389 0.07 -25.33 27.15
CA PRO A 389 1.06 -24.31 27.43
C PRO A 389 1.94 -24.08 26.21
N LEU A 390 2.23 -22.80 25.92
CA LEU A 390 3.18 -22.48 24.85
C LEU A 390 4.57 -22.98 25.24
N PRO A 391 5.34 -23.55 24.28
CA PRO A 391 6.73 -23.90 24.52
C PRO A 391 7.51 -22.69 25.05
N VAL A 392 8.31 -22.91 26.09
CA VAL A 392 9.16 -21.86 26.65
C VAL A 392 10.25 -21.54 25.63
N GLU A 393 10.38 -20.27 25.23
CA GLU A 393 11.55 -19.83 24.47
C GLU A 393 12.80 -20.08 25.32
N PRO A 394 13.78 -20.88 24.89
CA PRO A 394 15.05 -20.97 25.60
C PRO A 394 15.66 -19.56 25.62
N VAL A 395 15.84 -19.02 26.83
CA VAL A 395 16.59 -17.78 27.04
C VAL A 395 17.99 -18.05 26.50
N ALA A 396 18.32 -17.49 25.35
CA ALA A 396 19.69 -17.51 24.88
C ALA A 396 20.52 -16.79 25.95
N GLY A 397 21.42 -17.52 26.61
CA GLY A 397 22.36 -16.93 27.55
C GLY A 397 23.17 -15.85 26.85
N ASP A 398 23.55 -14.82 27.61
CA ASP A 398 24.38 -13.68 27.19
C ASP A 398 25.73 -14.13 26.60
N GLY A 399 25.70 -14.61 25.35
CA GLY A 399 26.80 -15.24 24.66
C GLY A 399 26.87 -14.77 23.22
N ALA A 400 27.77 -13.80 23.01
CA ALA A 400 28.15 -13.11 21.78
C ALA A 400 27.16 -12.04 21.29
N PRO A 401 27.62 -10.77 21.09
CA PRO A 401 26.82 -9.80 20.39
C PRO A 401 26.50 -10.37 19.01
N ALA A 402 25.22 -10.36 18.64
CA ALA A 402 24.88 -10.41 17.23
C ALA A 402 25.73 -9.31 16.56
N ALA A 403 26.54 -9.70 15.57
CA ALA A 403 27.19 -8.72 14.71
C ALA A 403 26.14 -7.69 14.30
N PRO A 404 26.48 -6.38 14.25
CA PRO A 404 25.52 -5.39 13.77
C PRO A 404 24.98 -5.89 12.43
N LEU A 405 23.68 -6.15 12.37
CA LEU A 405 23.02 -6.27 11.09
C LEU A 405 23.13 -4.88 10.49
N ASP A 406 24.02 -4.74 9.52
CA ASP A 406 24.20 -3.51 8.77
C ASP A 406 22.83 -2.96 8.38
N ALA A 407 22.67 -1.66 8.60
CA ALA A 407 21.55 -0.91 8.09
C ALA A 407 21.46 -1.18 6.57
N ALA A 408 20.29 -1.64 6.12
CA ALA A 408 19.93 -1.73 4.72
C ALA A 408 20.91 -2.49 3.82
N THR A 409 21.14 -3.78 4.06
CA THR A 409 21.51 -4.66 2.96
C THR A 409 20.24 -5.03 2.19
N LYS A 410 20.03 -4.33 1.06
CA LYS A 410 19.10 -4.72 0.00
C LYS A 410 19.17 -6.23 -0.20
N PRO A 411 18.05 -6.99 -0.16
CA PRO A 411 18.07 -8.29 -0.82
C PRO A 411 18.35 -8.01 -2.31
N ALA A 412 19.32 -8.71 -2.89
CA ALA A 412 19.54 -8.61 -4.33
C ALA A 412 18.25 -9.03 -5.05
N ALA A 413 17.54 -8.07 -5.62
CA ALA A 413 16.44 -8.35 -6.54
C ALA A 413 17.07 -8.75 -7.90
N GLY A 414 17.08 -10.06 -8.18
CA GLY A 414 17.56 -10.67 -9.41
C GLY A 414 17.81 -12.17 -9.19
N PRO A 415 17.54 -13.04 -10.17
CA PRO A 415 17.12 -14.41 -9.91
C PRO A 415 18.21 -15.21 -9.19
N ALA A 416 17.79 -16.12 -8.31
CA ALA A 416 18.62 -17.24 -7.87
C ALA A 416 18.89 -18.18 -9.07
N GLY A 417 19.77 -17.74 -9.96
CA GLY A 417 20.47 -18.55 -10.93
C GLY A 417 21.93 -18.60 -10.53
N THR A 418 22.28 -19.48 -9.59
CA THR A 418 23.67 -19.77 -9.28
C THR A 418 24.31 -20.48 -10.48
N ARG A 419 25.04 -19.72 -11.28
CA ARG A 419 26.01 -20.24 -12.25
C ARG A 419 27.14 -20.92 -11.47
N SER A 420 27.17 -22.24 -11.52
CA SER A 420 28.34 -23.05 -11.18
C SER A 420 29.38 -22.88 -12.29
N SER A 421 30.56 -22.32 -11.98
CA SER A 421 31.70 -22.29 -12.88
C SER A 421 32.75 -23.33 -12.46
N ALA A 422 32.87 -24.41 -13.23
CA ALA A 422 34.13 -25.13 -13.42
C ALA A 422 34.13 -25.79 -14.80
N SER A 423 35.20 -25.52 -15.55
CA SER A 423 35.40 -25.61 -16.99
C SER A 423 35.25 -27.00 -17.66
N PRO A 424 35.01 -27.04 -18.99
CA PRO A 424 35.02 -28.26 -19.82
C PRO A 424 36.43 -28.58 -20.35
N PRO A 425 36.72 -29.83 -20.76
CA PRO A 425 37.87 -30.10 -21.63
C PRO A 425 37.48 -29.92 -23.11
N ALA A 426 38.48 -29.43 -23.86
CA ALA A 426 38.46 -29.05 -25.27
C ALA A 426 38.05 -30.17 -26.24
N THR A 427 37.50 -29.80 -27.40
CA THR A 427 38.14 -30.05 -28.70
C THR A 427 37.39 -29.39 -29.88
N ALA A 428 38.21 -28.78 -30.75
CA ALA A 428 38.12 -28.68 -32.22
C ALA A 428 36.84 -28.17 -32.92
N ASN A 429 36.93 -26.92 -33.39
CA ASN A 429 36.35 -26.44 -34.66
C ASN A 429 37.11 -27.07 -35.85
N PRO A 430 36.59 -27.13 -37.12
CA PRO A 430 36.20 -25.89 -37.82
C PRO A 430 35.12 -25.96 -38.93
N ALA A 431 34.77 -24.74 -39.39
CA ALA A 431 34.47 -24.32 -40.76
C ALA A 431 33.03 -24.42 -41.31
N GLY A 432 32.56 -23.27 -41.84
CA GLY A 432 31.58 -23.22 -42.94
C GLY A 432 30.54 -22.09 -42.84
N SER A 433 30.86 -20.90 -43.34
CA SER A 433 29.83 -19.93 -43.82
C SER A 433 29.43 -20.28 -45.27
N PRO A 434 28.48 -19.55 -45.89
CA PRO A 434 27.05 -19.86 -46.05
C PRO A 434 26.71 -20.24 -47.51
N PRO A 435 25.42 -20.29 -47.89
CA PRO A 435 25.03 -19.34 -48.93
C PRO A 435 23.62 -18.74 -48.80
N SER A 436 23.48 -17.59 -49.46
CA SER A 436 22.28 -16.87 -49.86
C SER A 436 21.38 -17.68 -50.80
N ASP A 437 20.07 -17.40 -50.84
CA ASP A 437 19.37 -17.20 -52.11
C ASP A 437 17.99 -16.52 -51.96
N ASP A 438 17.60 -15.90 -53.07
CA ASP A 438 16.54 -14.93 -53.32
C ASP A 438 15.09 -15.43 -53.21
N GLY A 439 14.15 -14.48 -53.11
CA GLY A 439 12.72 -14.75 -53.31
C GLY A 439 11.76 -13.57 -53.09
N SER A 440 11.85 -12.52 -53.92
CA SER A 440 10.84 -11.46 -54.04
C SER A 440 9.65 -11.88 -54.91
N VAL A 441 8.39 -11.71 -54.47
CA VAL A 441 7.17 -11.26 -55.21
C VAL A 441 6.05 -11.11 -54.15
N GLY A 442 5.08 -10.19 -54.12
CA GLY A 442 4.61 -9.15 -55.04
C GLY A 442 3.61 -8.24 -54.30
N ALA A 443 3.37 -7.07 -54.88
CA ALA A 443 2.54 -6.00 -54.34
C ALA A 443 1.14 -5.95 -54.98
N GLY A 444 0.16 -5.47 -54.19
CA GLY A 444 -1.03 -4.74 -54.62
C GLY A 444 -2.39 -5.37 -54.24
N PRO A 445 -3.48 -4.58 -54.18
CA PRO A 445 -3.61 -3.25 -53.59
C PRO A 445 -4.89 -3.04 -52.71
N ALA A 446 -4.90 -1.92 -51.99
CA ALA A 446 -6.00 -1.04 -51.54
C ALA A 446 -7.40 -1.60 -51.20
N ASP A 447 -7.85 -1.31 -49.98
CA ASP A 447 -9.25 -0.96 -49.70
C ASP A 447 -9.30 0.26 -48.74
N GLU A 448 -9.95 1.33 -49.20
CA GLU A 448 -10.20 2.57 -48.45
C GLU A 448 -11.62 2.51 -47.88
N GLY A 449 -11.76 2.70 -46.57
CA GLY A 449 -13.04 2.67 -45.87
C GLY A 449 -13.10 3.58 -44.65
N SER A 450 -13.02 4.90 -44.88
CA SER A 450 -13.78 5.98 -44.23
C SER A 450 -14.12 5.93 -42.71
N VAL A 451 -13.47 6.85 -41.98
CA VAL A 451 -13.99 7.87 -41.03
C VAL A 451 -14.68 7.46 -39.72
N GLY A 452 -14.02 7.82 -38.61
CA GLY A 452 -14.64 8.25 -37.35
C GLY A 452 -13.85 9.42 -36.77
N ALA A 453 -14.40 10.63 -36.84
CA ALA A 453 -13.77 11.89 -36.45
C ALA A 453 -13.60 12.01 -34.92
N GLY A 454 -12.37 12.29 -34.46
CA GLY A 454 -12.12 12.81 -33.12
C GLY A 454 -12.38 14.33 -33.08
N PRO A 455 -12.77 14.90 -31.92
CA PRO A 455 -13.05 16.32 -31.82
C PRO A 455 -11.77 17.16 -32.00
N ALA A 456 -12.01 18.37 -32.49
CA ALA A 456 -11.04 19.28 -33.08
C ALA A 456 -10.07 19.92 -32.06
N ASP A 457 -8.93 20.30 -32.64
CA ASP A 457 -7.89 21.21 -32.16
C ASP A 457 -8.48 22.57 -31.73
N ASP A 458 -8.42 22.89 -30.43
CA ASP A 458 -8.69 24.23 -29.89
C ASP A 458 -7.37 24.97 -29.65
N GLY A 459 -7.27 26.20 -30.16
CA GLY A 459 -6.03 26.97 -30.32
C GLY A 459 -5.29 27.43 -29.03
N PRO A 460 -4.51 28.54 -29.07
CA PRO A 460 -3.44 28.85 -28.10
C PRO A 460 -3.89 29.20 -26.66
N ALA A 461 -5.14 28.93 -26.30
CA ALA A 461 -5.72 29.16 -24.97
C ALA A 461 -5.38 28.06 -23.94
N ASP A 462 -4.85 26.92 -24.38
CA ASP A 462 -4.55 25.76 -23.52
C ASP A 462 -3.07 25.58 -23.17
N VAL A 463 -2.22 26.55 -23.48
CA VAL A 463 -0.80 26.47 -23.15
C VAL A 463 -0.59 26.70 -21.64
N PRO A 464 0.03 25.77 -20.89
CA PRO A 464 0.32 25.96 -19.49
C PRO A 464 1.26 27.14 -19.26
N ALA A 465 0.87 28.05 -18.36
CA ALA A 465 1.65 29.22 -17.97
C ALA A 465 1.82 29.28 -16.44
N PRO A 466 2.83 30.00 -15.92
CA PRO A 466 2.95 30.19 -14.47
C PRO A 466 1.70 30.82 -13.86
N LEU A 467 1.28 30.31 -12.70
CA LEU A 467 0.10 30.78 -11.98
C LEU A 467 0.19 32.28 -11.67
N SER A 468 -0.75 33.07 -12.19
CA SER A 468 -0.84 34.51 -11.94
C SER A 468 -2.12 34.89 -11.19
N VAL A 469 -2.09 36.03 -10.48
CA VAL A 469 -3.30 36.61 -9.86
C VAL A 469 -4.34 36.92 -10.92
N ASP A 470 -3.92 37.42 -12.09
CA ASP A 470 -4.81 37.77 -13.19
C ASP A 470 -5.58 36.57 -13.71
N MET A 471 -4.98 35.37 -13.72
CA MET A 471 -5.69 34.13 -14.08
C MET A 471 -6.82 33.80 -13.11
N VAL A 472 -6.58 33.92 -11.79
CA VAL A 472 -7.59 33.68 -10.75
C VAL A 472 -8.70 34.73 -10.82
N VAL A 473 -8.33 36.02 -10.97
CA VAL A 473 -9.29 37.12 -11.12
C VAL A 473 -10.12 36.97 -12.39
N ALA A 474 -9.51 36.57 -13.50
CA ALA A 474 -10.21 36.35 -14.76
C ALA A 474 -11.17 35.16 -14.68
N ALA A 475 -10.77 34.06 -14.04
CA ALA A 475 -11.64 32.92 -13.77
C ALA A 475 -12.87 33.32 -12.94
N LEU A 476 -12.67 34.05 -11.84
CA LEU A 476 -13.76 34.56 -10.99
C LEU A 476 -14.69 35.52 -11.75
N ARG A 477 -14.13 36.44 -12.56
CA ARG A 477 -14.93 37.36 -13.38
C ARG A 477 -15.77 36.64 -14.43
N ARG A 478 -15.23 35.59 -15.07
CA ARG A 478 -15.98 34.79 -16.05
C ARG A 478 -17.17 34.07 -15.42
N ARG A 479 -17.06 33.66 -14.15
CA ARG A 479 -18.16 33.12 -13.35
C ARG A 479 -19.20 34.16 -12.94
N GLY A 480 -18.89 35.45 -13.08
CA GLY A 480 -19.73 36.55 -12.59
C GLY A 480 -19.53 36.87 -11.11
N ASP A 481 -18.48 36.32 -10.49
CA ASP A 481 -18.18 36.52 -9.07
C ASP A 481 -17.49 37.85 -8.80
N ARG A 482 -17.78 38.45 -7.64
CA ARG A 482 -17.10 39.67 -7.17
C ARG A 482 -15.94 39.30 -6.27
N CYS A 483 -14.76 39.78 -6.61
CA CYS A 483 -13.54 39.61 -5.81
C CYS A 483 -12.77 40.93 -5.65
N VAL A 484 -12.00 41.02 -4.57
CA VAL A 484 -11.06 42.11 -4.30
C VAL A 484 -9.67 41.51 -4.16
N VAL A 485 -8.66 42.16 -4.72
CA VAL A 485 -7.25 41.78 -4.52
C VAL A 485 -6.69 42.63 -3.39
N ASP A 486 -6.12 42.00 -2.37
CA ASP A 486 -5.51 42.68 -1.24
C ASP A 486 -4.07 43.14 -1.54
N PRO A 487 -3.45 43.98 -0.70
CA PRO A 487 -2.08 44.45 -0.90
C PRO A 487 -1.01 43.34 -0.91
N ALA A 488 -1.32 42.15 -0.38
CA ALA A 488 -0.44 40.99 -0.40
C ALA A 488 -0.65 40.12 -1.67
N GLY A 489 -1.48 40.58 -2.62
CA GLY A 489 -1.75 39.88 -3.87
C GLY A 489 -2.70 38.69 -3.72
N ARG A 490 -3.48 38.64 -2.64
CA ARG A 490 -4.46 37.59 -2.39
C ARG A 490 -5.82 38.00 -2.92
N VAL A 491 -6.51 37.07 -3.57
CA VAL A 491 -7.83 37.31 -4.14
C VAL A 491 -8.89 36.86 -3.15
N VAL A 492 -9.72 37.78 -2.67
CA VAL A 492 -10.75 37.51 -1.65
C VAL A 492 -12.13 37.75 -2.25
N GLY A 493 -13.03 36.79 -2.07
CA GLY A 493 -14.44 36.92 -2.41
C GLY A 493 -15.35 36.45 -1.28
N ARG A 494 -16.63 36.83 -1.35
CA ARG A 494 -17.66 36.45 -0.39
C ARG A 494 -18.85 35.84 -1.12
N TRP A 495 -19.24 34.65 -0.68
CA TRP A 495 -20.34 33.87 -1.23
C TRP A 495 -21.21 33.37 -0.08
N GLY A 496 -22.30 34.08 0.21
CA GLY A 496 -23.20 33.73 1.31
C GLY A 496 -22.47 33.67 2.66
N ALA A 497 -22.48 32.48 3.29
CA ALA A 497 -21.81 32.23 4.57
C ALA A 497 -20.28 32.03 4.44
N ALA A 498 -19.73 31.94 3.23
CA ALA A 498 -18.31 31.71 2.96
C ALA A 498 -17.57 33.01 2.62
N GLU A 499 -16.44 33.26 3.28
CA GLU A 499 -15.37 34.10 2.76
C GLU A 499 -14.26 33.20 2.22
N ILE A 500 -13.95 33.28 0.92
CA ILE A 500 -12.93 32.43 0.30
C ILE A 500 -11.77 33.31 -0.19
N ARG A 501 -10.55 32.87 0.12
CA ARG A 501 -9.31 33.55 -0.21
C ARG A 501 -8.44 32.64 -1.06
N PHE A 502 -7.98 33.15 -2.19
CA PHE A 502 -7.03 32.49 -3.07
C PHE A 502 -5.68 33.17 -2.89
N GLU A 503 -4.69 32.39 -2.48
CA GLU A 503 -3.33 32.82 -2.21
C GLU A 503 -2.38 32.01 -3.09
N ARG A 504 -1.32 32.64 -3.56
CA ARG A 504 -0.22 31.96 -4.25
C ARG A 504 0.94 31.82 -3.27
N VAL A 505 1.30 30.59 -2.93
CA VAL A 505 2.34 30.28 -1.96
C VAL A 505 3.47 29.48 -2.62
N GLY A 506 4.59 29.31 -1.92
CA GLY A 506 5.82 28.75 -2.48
C GLY A 506 6.80 29.82 -2.94
N GLN A 507 8.07 29.43 -3.14
CA GLN A 507 9.16 30.38 -3.46
C GLN A 507 8.97 31.05 -4.82
N ARG A 508 8.27 30.41 -5.76
CA ARG A 508 7.95 30.94 -7.08
C ARG A 508 6.47 31.29 -7.23
N ALA A 509 5.72 31.34 -6.12
CA ALA A 509 4.27 31.54 -6.10
C ALA A 509 3.51 30.50 -6.96
N GLU A 510 4.01 29.26 -6.96
CA GLU A 510 3.56 28.18 -7.82
C GLU A 510 2.44 27.30 -7.22
N ILE A 511 2.14 27.46 -5.93
CA ILE A 511 1.09 26.69 -5.25
C ILE A 511 -0.16 27.56 -5.12
N LEU A 512 -1.29 27.10 -5.66
CA LEU A 512 -2.59 27.72 -5.40
C LEU A 512 -3.14 27.20 -4.07
N HIS A 513 -3.13 28.05 -3.06
CA HIS A 513 -3.73 27.76 -1.76
C HIS A 513 -5.04 28.52 -1.61
N THR A 514 -6.13 27.78 -1.50
CA THR A 514 -7.47 28.34 -1.30
C THR A 514 -7.95 28.07 0.11
N ARG A 515 -8.36 29.14 0.79
CA ARG A 515 -8.84 29.08 2.17
C ARG A 515 -10.27 29.57 2.27
N VAL A 516 -11.13 28.72 2.79
CA VAL A 516 -12.54 28.97 3.04
C VAL A 516 -12.72 29.26 4.53
N LEU A 517 -13.40 30.35 4.85
CA LEU A 517 -13.76 30.69 6.22
C LEU A 517 -15.27 30.80 6.32
N ALA A 518 -15.87 29.99 7.18
CA ALA A 518 -17.27 30.14 7.52
C ALA A 518 -17.46 31.38 8.40
N ASN A 519 -18.49 32.17 8.10
CA ASN A 519 -18.82 33.38 8.85
C ASN A 519 -19.32 33.08 10.27
N ARG A 520 -19.94 31.93 10.49
CA ARG A 520 -20.46 31.53 11.80
C ARG A 520 -19.29 31.27 12.77
N ARG A 521 -19.39 31.89 13.95
CA ARG A 521 -18.47 31.70 15.08
C ARG A 521 -19.14 30.84 16.14
N LEU A 522 -18.40 29.92 16.76
CA LEU A 522 -18.89 29.11 17.87
C LEU A 522 -18.13 29.46 19.16
N PRO A 523 -18.75 29.48 20.34
CA PRO A 523 -18.00 29.62 21.59
C PRO A 523 -17.08 28.41 21.81
N VAL A 524 -15.92 28.61 22.45
CA VAL A 524 -14.98 27.52 22.77
C VAL A 524 -15.61 26.36 23.55
N ALA A 525 -16.67 26.61 24.32
CA ALA A 525 -17.44 25.54 24.99
C ALA A 525 -18.02 24.49 24.01
N ARG A 526 -18.27 24.85 22.74
CA ARG A 526 -18.76 23.95 21.68
C ARG A 526 -17.64 23.31 20.86
N ARG A 527 -16.41 23.25 21.39
CA ARG A 527 -15.24 22.67 20.71
C ARG A 527 -15.45 21.22 20.28
N ALA A 528 -16.04 20.40 21.14
CA ALA A 528 -16.30 19.00 20.83
C ALA A 528 -17.19 18.85 19.59
N GLU A 529 -18.25 19.63 19.52
CA GLU A 529 -19.18 19.64 18.40
C GLU A 529 -18.54 20.19 17.12
N ALA A 530 -17.77 21.28 17.21
CA ALA A 530 -17.04 21.83 16.08
C ALA A 530 -16.07 20.78 15.48
N TYR A 531 -15.37 20.03 16.33
CA TYR A 531 -14.51 18.94 15.88
C TYR A 531 -15.31 17.77 15.31
N GLU A 532 -16.45 17.41 15.89
CA GLU A 532 -17.31 16.36 15.35
C GLU A 532 -17.81 16.70 13.94
N PHE A 533 -18.27 17.94 13.73
CA PHE A 533 -18.69 18.43 12.42
C PHE A 533 -17.53 18.40 11.41
N VAL A 534 -16.37 18.96 11.77
CA VAL A 534 -15.20 18.98 10.88
C VAL A 534 -14.73 17.58 10.52
N ASN A 535 -14.71 16.66 11.49
CA ASN A 535 -14.31 15.28 11.27
C ASN A 535 -15.30 14.56 10.35
N THR A 536 -16.61 14.78 10.56
CA THR A 536 -17.66 14.25 9.68
C THR A 536 -17.52 14.82 8.27
N TRP A 537 -17.29 16.13 8.13
CA TRP A 537 -17.08 16.77 6.84
C TRP A 537 -15.88 16.17 6.09
N ASN A 538 -14.72 16.06 6.74
CA ASN A 538 -13.50 15.51 6.12
C ASN A 538 -13.60 14.01 5.80
N ARG A 539 -14.47 13.28 6.51
CA ARG A 539 -14.76 11.88 6.21
C ARG A 539 -15.65 11.75 4.98
N ASP A 540 -16.69 12.58 4.90
CA ASP A 540 -17.77 12.41 3.92
C ASP A 540 -17.55 13.23 2.63
N ARG A 541 -16.61 14.19 2.63
CA ARG A 541 -16.30 15.08 1.51
C ARG A 541 -14.78 15.18 1.29
N LEU A 542 -14.37 15.11 0.03
CA LEU A 542 -12.95 15.22 -0.36
C LEU A 542 -12.39 16.63 -0.16
N LEU A 543 -13.21 17.66 -0.36
CA LEU A 543 -12.80 19.07 -0.35
C LEU A 543 -13.94 19.94 0.22
N PRO A 544 -13.62 21.07 0.88
CA PRO A 544 -12.29 21.43 1.37
C PRO A 544 -11.91 20.59 2.60
N LYS A 545 -10.61 20.47 2.89
CA LYS A 545 -10.12 19.92 4.16
C LYS A 545 -10.45 20.91 5.29
N ALA A 546 -11.41 20.56 6.12
CA ALA A 546 -11.91 21.36 7.22
C ALA A 546 -11.03 21.25 8.48
N TYR A 547 -10.97 22.33 9.26
CA TYR A 547 -10.34 22.37 10.58
C TYR A 547 -10.93 23.50 11.43
N VAL A 548 -10.72 23.41 12.75
CA VAL A 548 -11.16 24.42 13.70
C VAL A 548 -9.96 25.26 14.13
N HIS A 549 -10.09 26.58 14.06
CA HIS A 549 -9.16 27.53 14.66
C HIS A 549 -9.80 28.26 15.82
N GLU A 550 -9.10 28.32 16.94
CA GLU A 550 -9.45 29.19 18.05
C GLU A 550 -8.86 30.58 17.79
N VAL A 551 -9.71 31.60 17.84
CA VAL A 551 -9.32 33.00 17.65
C VAL A 551 -9.28 33.70 19.01
N SER A 552 -8.39 34.68 19.15
CA SER A 552 -8.28 35.51 20.35
C SER A 552 -9.64 36.08 20.75
N GLY A 553 -10.15 35.71 21.93
CA GLY A 553 -11.49 36.09 22.40
C GLY A 553 -12.40 34.92 22.80
N GLY A 554 -11.94 33.66 22.69
CA GLY A 554 -12.72 32.50 23.13
C GLY A 554 -13.77 32.03 22.12
N GLU A 555 -13.58 32.38 20.84
CA GLU A 555 -14.41 31.93 19.72
C GLU A 555 -13.64 30.97 18.82
N LEU A 556 -14.39 30.04 18.24
CA LEU A 556 -13.94 29.06 17.27
C LEU A 556 -14.40 29.47 15.87
N VAL A 557 -13.49 29.34 14.93
CA VAL A 557 -13.68 29.54 13.50
C VAL A 557 -13.51 28.21 12.80
N LEU A 558 -14.53 27.81 12.06
CA LEU A 558 -14.45 26.64 11.20
C LEU A 558 -13.97 27.11 9.82
N ALA A 559 -12.86 26.54 9.39
CA ALA A 559 -12.15 26.88 8.18
C ALA A 559 -11.99 25.63 7.30
N GLY A 560 -11.82 25.82 6.00
CA GLY A 560 -11.49 24.78 5.05
C GLY A 560 -10.31 25.21 4.18
N GLU A 561 -9.50 24.27 3.72
CA GLU A 561 -8.41 24.54 2.78
C GLU A 561 -8.38 23.56 1.62
N VAL A 562 -7.92 24.06 0.47
CA VAL A 562 -7.58 23.28 -0.72
C VAL A 562 -6.25 23.81 -1.23
N THR A 563 -5.28 22.92 -1.42
CA THR A 563 -3.94 23.29 -1.91
C THR A 563 -3.64 22.49 -3.16
N THR A 564 -3.21 23.17 -4.22
CA THR A 564 -2.85 22.56 -5.50
C THR A 564 -1.47 23.04 -5.92
N ASP A 565 -0.55 22.11 -6.15
CA ASP A 565 0.78 22.42 -6.67
C ASP A 565 0.72 22.58 -8.19
N LEU A 566 1.15 23.75 -8.68
CA LEU A 566 1.15 24.12 -10.10
C LEU A 566 2.57 24.47 -10.56
N ALA A 567 3.60 23.83 -9.99
CA ALA A 567 5.02 24.01 -10.30
C ALA A 567 5.38 23.90 -11.79
N HIS A 568 4.61 23.14 -12.57
CA HIS A 568 4.78 22.92 -14.00
C HIS A 568 3.93 23.84 -14.89
N GLY A 569 3.28 24.84 -14.30
CA GLY A 569 2.35 25.74 -14.98
C GLY A 569 0.94 25.15 -15.06
N ILE A 570 -0.02 26.02 -15.40
CA ILE A 570 -1.43 25.68 -15.50
C ILE A 570 -2.06 26.40 -16.70
N ALA A 571 -2.95 25.73 -17.42
CA ALA A 571 -3.72 26.37 -18.47
C ALA A 571 -4.85 27.25 -17.87
N PRO A 572 -5.20 28.40 -18.48
CA PRO A 572 -6.30 29.24 -18.00
C PRO A 572 -7.61 28.49 -17.73
N VAL A 573 -7.97 27.51 -18.57
CA VAL A 573 -9.18 26.69 -18.39
C VAL A 573 -9.11 25.80 -17.15
N GLN A 574 -7.92 25.30 -16.80
CA GLN A 574 -7.73 24.48 -15.61
C GLN A 574 -7.85 25.33 -14.33
N VAL A 575 -7.43 26.59 -14.36
CA VAL A 575 -7.65 27.53 -13.24
C VAL A 575 -9.15 27.73 -13.00
N GLU A 576 -9.97 27.80 -14.06
CA GLU A 576 -11.42 27.91 -13.91
C GLU A 576 -12.03 26.71 -13.20
N VAL A 577 -11.57 25.50 -13.53
CA VAL A 577 -12.02 24.26 -12.87
C VAL A 577 -11.64 24.27 -11.38
N LEU A 578 -10.41 24.67 -11.04
CA LEU A 578 -9.95 24.73 -9.65
C LEU A 578 -10.72 25.80 -8.85
N VAL A 579 -10.96 26.97 -9.45
CA VAL A 579 -11.74 28.04 -8.84
C VAL A 579 -13.20 27.61 -8.63
N GLU A 580 -13.82 27.00 -9.63
CA GLU A 580 -15.19 26.47 -9.51
C GLU A 580 -15.29 25.43 -8.40
N ALA A 581 -14.40 24.44 -8.40
CA ALA A 581 -14.38 23.40 -7.37
C ALA A 581 -14.24 24.02 -5.97
N ALA A 582 -13.34 24.99 -5.79
CA ALA A 582 -13.12 25.63 -4.50
C ALA A 582 -14.30 26.51 -4.05
N VAL A 583 -14.93 27.26 -4.96
CA VAL A 583 -16.11 28.09 -4.64
C VAL A 583 -17.31 27.20 -4.31
N SER A 584 -17.60 26.20 -5.15
CA SER A 584 -18.73 25.28 -4.97
C SER A 584 -18.61 24.47 -3.67
N THR A 585 -17.46 23.87 -3.41
CA THR A 585 -17.25 23.08 -2.18
C THR A 585 -17.11 23.97 -0.94
N GLY A 586 -16.50 25.15 -1.07
CA GLY A 586 -16.34 26.10 0.02
C GLY A 586 -17.67 26.73 0.47
N THR A 587 -18.56 27.03 -0.47
CA THR A 587 -19.92 27.51 -0.14
C THR A 587 -20.75 26.42 0.53
N ALA A 588 -20.76 25.21 -0.01
CA ALA A 588 -21.43 24.07 0.61
C ALA A 588 -20.91 23.80 2.03
N TYR A 589 -19.61 23.92 2.26
CA TYR A 589 -19.01 23.80 3.59
C TYR A 589 -19.51 24.89 4.54
N ALA A 590 -19.46 26.15 4.13
CA ALA A 590 -19.88 27.25 4.98
C ALA A 590 -21.38 27.23 5.29
N ASP A 591 -22.21 26.78 4.35
CA ASP A 591 -23.64 26.60 4.56
C ASP A 591 -23.92 25.47 5.56
N ALA A 592 -23.17 24.37 5.49
CA ALA A 592 -23.26 23.28 6.46
C ALA A 592 -22.82 23.73 7.86
N VAL A 593 -21.74 24.54 7.96
CA VAL A 593 -21.34 25.17 9.23
C VAL A 593 -22.44 26.11 9.74
N ALA A 594 -23.03 26.90 8.86
CA ALA A 594 -24.10 27.83 9.21
C ALA A 594 -25.36 27.12 9.72
N ALA A 595 -25.58 25.86 9.32
CA ALA A 595 -26.70 25.03 9.73
C ALA A 595 -26.50 24.23 11.03
N LEU A 596 -25.33 24.32 11.69
CA LEU A 596 -25.08 23.66 12.97
C LEU A 596 -26.13 24.06 14.03
N PRO A 597 -26.56 23.16 14.94
CA PRO A 597 -27.64 23.45 15.88
C PRO A 597 -27.33 24.57 16.90
#